data_AF-A0A2V8ZWQ2-F1
#
_entry.id   AF-A0A2V8ZWQ2-F1
#
_cell.length_a   1.000
_cell.length_b   1.000
_cell.length_c   1.000
_cell.angle_alpha   90.00
_cell.angle_beta   90.00
_cell.angle_gamma   90.00
#
_symmetry.space_group_name_H-M   'P 1'
#
loop_
_entity.id
_entity.type
_entity.pdbx_description
1 polymer ?
#
loop_
_entity_poly.entity_id
_entity_poly.type
_entity_poly.pdbx_seq_one_letter_code
_entity_poly.pdbx_strand_id
1 'polypeptide(L)'
;DNRPLSDWIAKHNRYSDLEAEEYLQEIFGRGFRTAIGARLWGTQTERKRWIKLRLWNQCPLLLRPFLFFFRNYFLKGGFLDRRAGFIYHVLWSFWYQFLISAKIIERQGVVKSGRSREPARLQALDDSVVRQVRRSGQ
;
A
#
# COMPACT_ATOMS: atom_id res chain seq x y z
N ASP A 1 -16.18 -16.05 -11.89
CA ASP A 1 -15.24 -15.32 -12.77
C ASP A 1 -14.13 -16.30 -13.14
N ASN A 2 -13.96 -16.63 -14.42
CA ASN A 2 -13.10 -17.75 -14.88
C ASN A 2 -11.68 -17.29 -15.26
N ARG A 3 -11.25 -16.15 -14.72
CA ARG A 3 -9.94 -15.55 -15.03
C ARG A 3 -8.83 -16.35 -14.35
N PRO A 4 -7.68 -16.52 -15.02
CA PRO A 4 -6.54 -17.19 -14.42
C PRO A 4 -6.06 -16.41 -13.18
N LEU A 5 -5.58 -17.14 -12.18
CA LEU A 5 -5.09 -16.57 -10.92
C LEU A 5 -4.01 -15.51 -11.15
N SER A 6 -3.18 -15.69 -12.18
CA SER A 6 -2.14 -14.74 -12.58
C SER A 6 -2.67 -13.33 -12.86
N ASP A 7 -3.83 -13.21 -13.53
CA ASP A 7 -4.43 -11.91 -13.83
C ASP A 7 -4.95 -11.23 -12.56
N TRP A 8 -5.53 -12.03 -11.66
CA TRP A 8 -5.96 -11.55 -10.36
C TRP A 8 -4.76 -11.03 -9.55
N ILE A 9 -3.66 -11.78 -9.50
CA ILE A 9 -2.43 -11.38 -8.83
C ILE A 9 -1.85 -10.11 -9.45
N ALA A 10 -1.77 -10.02 -10.78
CA ALA A 10 -1.25 -8.85 -11.48
C ALA A 10 -2.07 -7.57 -11.16
N LYS A 11 -3.41 -7.71 -11.12
CA LYS A 11 -4.31 -6.61 -10.73
C LYS A 11 -4.04 -6.15 -9.29
N HIS A 12 -3.97 -7.09 -8.35
CA HIS A 12 -3.72 -6.78 -6.94
C HIS A 12 -2.31 -6.21 -6.73
N ASN A 13 -1.33 -6.65 -7.51
CA ASN A 13 0.00 -6.08 -7.48
C ASN A 13 -0.04 -4.60 -7.86
N ARG A 14 -0.70 -4.25 -8.98
CA ARG A 14 -0.87 -2.84 -9.40
C ARG A 14 -1.61 -2.00 -8.36
N TYR A 15 -2.69 -2.52 -7.77
CA TYR A 15 -3.42 -1.78 -6.74
C TYR A 15 -2.62 -1.60 -5.46
N SER A 16 -1.86 -2.62 -5.05
CA SER A 16 -0.99 -2.49 -3.88
C SER A 16 0.10 -1.44 -4.07
N ASP A 17 0.57 -1.20 -5.30
CA ASP A 17 1.51 -0.12 -5.60
C ASP A 17 0.89 1.28 -5.45
N LEU A 18 -0.37 1.44 -5.86
CA LEU A 18 -1.12 2.69 -5.73
C LEU A 18 -1.46 2.99 -4.28
N GLU A 19 -1.94 1.99 -3.53
CA GLU A 19 -2.24 2.11 -2.09
C GLU A 19 -0.97 2.43 -1.27
N ALA A 20 0.15 1.79 -1.59
CA ALA A 20 1.42 2.10 -0.94
C ALA A 20 1.88 3.54 -1.24
N GLU A 21 1.66 4.02 -2.47
CA GLU A 21 1.98 5.39 -2.86
C GLU A 21 1.10 6.41 -2.13
N GLU A 22 -0.21 6.19 -2.12
CA GLU A 22 -1.17 7.05 -1.42
C GLU A 22 -0.86 7.13 0.09
N TYR A 23 -0.52 6.00 0.71
CA TYR A 23 -0.13 5.97 2.12
C TYR A 23 1.15 6.77 2.40
N LEU A 24 2.15 6.69 1.52
CA LEU A 24 3.38 7.47 1.67
C LEU A 24 3.15 8.96 1.44
N GLN A 25 2.30 9.32 0.49
CA GLN A 25 1.89 10.70 0.26
C GLN A 25 1.12 11.27 1.47
N GLU A 26 0.27 10.48 2.12
CA GLU A 26 -0.45 10.89 3.34
C GLU A 26 0.50 11.09 4.54
N ILE A 27 1.59 10.32 4.62
CA ILE A 27 2.58 10.41 5.72
C ILE A 27 3.68 11.45 5.50
N PHE A 28 4.28 11.49 4.32
CA PHE A 28 5.46 12.31 4.01
C PHE A 28 5.13 13.56 3.19
N GLY A 29 4.16 13.46 2.28
CA GLY A 29 3.58 14.65 1.65
C GLY A 29 2.92 15.46 2.76
N ARG A 30 3.26 16.75 2.88
CA ARG A 30 2.67 17.67 3.87
C ARG A 30 1.17 17.43 3.86
N GLY A 31 0.69 16.73 4.90
CA GLY A 31 -0.58 16.03 4.83
C GLY A 31 -1.65 16.94 4.24
N PHE A 32 -2.54 16.38 3.41
CA PHE A 32 -3.83 17.01 3.24
C PHE A 32 -4.39 17.21 4.65
N ARG A 33 -4.21 18.42 5.17
CA ARG A 33 -4.87 18.97 6.34
C ARG A 33 -6.34 19.10 5.95
N THR A 34 -6.99 17.98 5.65
CA THR A 34 -8.44 17.92 5.56
C THR A 34 -8.89 18.22 6.98
N ALA A 35 -9.54 19.37 7.12
CA ALA A 35 -9.87 20.12 8.31
C ALA A 35 -10.85 19.43 9.29
N ILE A 36 -10.81 18.10 9.36
CA ILE A 36 -11.74 17.27 10.10
C ILE A 36 -10.99 16.68 11.31
N GLY A 37 -11.29 17.19 12.49
CA GLY A 37 -10.67 16.78 13.75
C GLY A 37 -10.99 15.33 14.10
N ALA A 38 -9.97 14.54 14.42
CA ALA A 38 -10.17 13.15 14.84
C ALA A 38 -10.69 13.09 16.28
N ARG A 39 -12.02 13.15 16.45
CA ARG A 39 -12.70 12.99 17.75
C ARG A 39 -13.30 11.60 17.90
N LEU A 40 -12.99 10.94 19.02
CA LEU A 40 -13.57 9.63 19.41
C LEU A 40 -15.10 9.68 19.54
N TRP A 41 -15.63 10.83 19.95
CA TRP A 41 -17.06 11.08 20.13
C TRP A 41 -17.67 11.92 19.01
N GLY A 42 -17.00 11.95 17.85
CA GLY A 42 -17.45 12.68 16.67
C GLY A 42 -18.38 11.87 15.75
N THR A 43 -18.60 12.41 14.57
CA THR A 43 -19.33 11.76 13.46
C THR A 43 -18.68 10.44 13.03
N GLN A 44 -19.44 9.57 12.34
CA GLN A 44 -18.93 8.26 11.90
C GLN A 44 -17.64 8.37 11.07
N THR A 45 -17.49 9.44 10.31
CA THR A 45 -16.31 9.79 9.52
C THR A 45 -15.10 10.12 10.40
N GLU A 46 -15.30 10.88 11.47
CA GLU A 46 -14.25 11.24 12.44
C GLU A 46 -13.76 10.02 13.24
N ARG A 47 -14.67 9.12 13.62
CA ARG A 47 -14.32 7.87 14.32
C ARG A 47 -13.50 6.93 13.42
N LYS A 48 -13.91 6.73 12.17
CA LYS A 48 -13.13 5.94 11.19
C LYS A 48 -11.73 6.51 11.00
N ARG A 49 -11.60 7.84 10.94
CA ARG A 49 -10.30 8.51 10.84
C ARG A 49 -9.46 8.38 12.11
N TRP A 50 -10.06 8.49 13.29
CA TRP A 50 -9.35 8.26 14.55
C TRP A 50 -8.80 6.84 14.64
N ILE A 51 -9.57 5.84 14.21
CA ILE A 51 -9.10 4.44 14.14
C ILE A 51 -7.95 4.31 13.12
N LYS A 52 -8.04 4.98 11.96
CA LYS A 52 -6.96 5.01 10.96
C LYS A 52 -5.68 5.71 11.48
N LEU A 53 -5.81 6.75 12.29
CA LEU A 53 -4.66 7.50 12.81
C LEU A 53 -4.05 6.88 14.07
N ARG A 54 -4.88 6.39 14.99
CA ARG A 54 -4.45 5.90 16.31
C ARG A 54 -4.13 4.41 16.29
N LEU A 55 -4.99 3.60 15.66
CA LEU A 55 -4.85 2.14 15.66
C LEU A 55 -4.01 1.69 14.47
N TRP A 56 -4.32 2.18 13.28
CA TRP A 56 -3.55 1.81 12.10
C TRP A 56 -2.12 2.38 12.19
N ASN A 57 -1.93 3.67 12.44
CA ASN A 57 -0.59 4.27 12.41
C ASN A 57 0.36 3.83 13.55
N GLN A 58 -0.17 3.32 14.67
CA GLN A 58 0.65 2.73 15.75
C GLN A 58 0.85 1.22 15.62
N CYS A 59 -0.05 0.49 14.94
CA CYS A 59 0.18 -0.93 14.69
C CYS A 59 1.35 -1.11 13.72
N PRO A 60 2.25 -2.08 13.99
CA PRO A 60 3.28 -2.46 13.03
C PRO A 60 2.61 -2.74 11.69
N LEU A 61 3.11 -2.15 10.61
CA LEU A 61 2.52 -2.30 9.27
C LEU A 61 2.28 -3.78 8.94
N LEU A 62 3.21 -4.66 9.34
CA LEU A 62 3.11 -6.09 9.12
C LEU A 62 2.09 -6.81 10.00
N LEU A 63 1.68 -6.25 11.14
CA LEU A 63 0.72 -6.90 12.07
C LEU A 63 -0.74 -6.66 11.65
N ARG A 64 -1.02 -5.56 10.95
CA ARG A 64 -2.35 -5.23 10.40
C ARG A 64 -2.96 -6.36 9.56
N PRO A 65 -2.27 -6.97 8.57
CA PRO A 65 -2.82 -8.07 7.77
C PRO A 65 -3.12 -9.31 8.61
N PHE A 66 -2.32 -9.64 9.64
CA PHE A 66 -2.59 -10.78 10.53
C PHE A 66 -3.87 -10.57 11.35
N LEU A 67 -4.05 -9.38 11.93
CA LEU A 67 -5.26 -9.03 12.68
C LEU A 67 -6.51 -9.07 11.79
N PHE A 68 -6.39 -8.52 10.57
CA PHE A 68 -7.50 -8.50 9.62
C PHE A 68 -7.85 -9.90 9.13
N PHE A 69 -6.84 -10.74 8.88
CA PHE A 69 -7.01 -12.14 8.53
C PHE A 69 -7.69 -12.91 9.67
N PHE A 70 -7.17 -12.81 10.89
CA PHE A 70 -7.73 -13.51 12.05
C PHE A 70 -9.19 -13.14 12.27
N ARG A 71 -9.49 -11.83 12.22
CA ARG A 71 -10.87 -11.34 12.35
C ARG A 71 -11.77 -11.90 11.25
N ASN A 72 -11.38 -11.85 9.98
CA ASN A 72 -12.27 -12.31 8.91
C ASN A 72 -12.34 -13.85 8.83
N TYR A 73 -11.27 -14.57 9.12
CA TYR A 73 -11.25 -16.03 9.01
C TYR A 73 -11.98 -16.70 10.18
N PHE A 74 -11.70 -16.29 11.42
CA PHE A 74 -12.30 -16.90 12.61
C PHE A 74 -13.68 -16.31 12.95
N LEU A 75 -13.85 -14.98 12.93
CA LEU A 75 -15.11 -14.36 13.38
C LEU A 75 -16.21 -14.35 12.32
N LYS A 76 -15.87 -14.39 11.02
CA LYS A 76 -16.89 -14.50 9.95
C LYS A 76 -17.15 -15.94 9.52
N GLY A 77 -16.57 -16.93 10.20
CA GLY A 77 -16.78 -18.33 9.84
C GLY A 77 -16.17 -18.72 8.50
N GLY A 78 -15.05 -18.12 8.09
CA GLY A 78 -14.37 -18.48 6.85
C GLY A 78 -13.87 -19.93 6.81
N PHE A 79 -13.87 -20.62 7.96
CA PHE A 79 -13.59 -22.05 8.07
C PHE A 79 -14.74 -22.94 7.55
N LEU A 80 -15.98 -22.43 7.44
CA LEU A 80 -17.13 -23.19 6.94
C LEU A 80 -16.96 -23.60 5.46
N ASP A 81 -16.32 -22.75 4.67
CA ASP A 81 -16.03 -22.98 3.24
C ASP A 81 -14.77 -23.86 2.99
N ARG A 82 -14.26 -24.51 4.05
CA ARG A 82 -13.14 -25.46 4.02
C ARG A 82 -11.90 -24.87 3.30
N ARG A 83 -11.39 -25.57 2.28
CA ARG A 83 -10.16 -25.22 1.56
C ARG A 83 -10.33 -23.98 0.68
N ALA A 84 -11.48 -23.83 0.02
CA ALA A 84 -11.72 -22.70 -0.89
C ALA A 84 -11.85 -21.38 -0.12
N GLY A 85 -12.59 -21.38 1.00
CA GLY A 85 -12.69 -20.23 1.89
C GLY A 85 -11.35 -19.83 2.51
N PHE A 86 -10.55 -20.82 2.94
CA PHE A 86 -9.20 -20.55 3.43
C PHE A 86 -8.33 -19.87 2.39
N ILE A 87 -8.25 -20.41 1.16
CA ILE A 87 -7.45 -19.82 0.08
C ILE A 87 -7.92 -18.39 -0.22
N TYR A 88 -9.24 -18.17 -0.30
CA TYR A 88 -9.79 -16.84 -0.56
C TYR A 88 -9.41 -15.83 0.54
N HIS A 89 -9.60 -16.17 1.81
CA HIS A 89 -9.26 -15.27 2.92
C HIS A 89 -7.76 -15.04 3.04
N VAL A 90 -6.93 -16.05 2.77
CA VAL A 90 -5.47 -15.90 2.74
C VAL A 90 -5.05 -14.97 1.61
N LEU A 91 -5.53 -15.17 0.39
CA LEU A 91 -5.12 -14.32 -0.74
C LEU A 91 -5.68 -12.88 -0.61
N TRP A 92 -6.96 -12.77 -0.28
CA TRP A 92 -7.65 -11.48 -0.29
C TRP A 92 -7.43 -10.67 1.00
N SER A 93 -7.59 -11.27 2.18
CA SER A 93 -7.48 -10.54 3.45
C SER A 93 -6.05 -10.45 3.99
N PHE A 94 -5.25 -11.50 3.81
CA PHE A 94 -3.88 -11.53 4.32
C PHE A 94 -2.87 -11.05 3.29
N TRP A 95 -2.72 -11.78 2.18
CA TRP A 95 -1.65 -11.57 1.20
C TRP A 95 -1.70 -10.18 0.57
N TYR A 96 -2.87 -9.70 0.15
CA TYR A 96 -2.99 -8.36 -0.44
C TYR A 96 -2.55 -7.25 0.53
N GLN A 97 -3.03 -7.30 1.78
CA GLN A 97 -2.68 -6.30 2.78
C GLN A 97 -1.23 -6.41 3.25
N PHE A 98 -0.70 -7.63 3.28
CA PHE A 98 0.71 -7.88 3.52
C PHE A 98 1.58 -7.31 2.41
N LEU A 99 1.19 -7.48 1.15
CA LEU A 99 1.90 -6.94 -0.02
C LEU A 99 1.97 -5.41 0.03
N ILE A 100 0.86 -4.74 0.34
CA ILE A 100 0.83 -3.28 0.54
C ILE A 100 1.83 -2.88 1.63
N SER A 101 1.75 -3.54 2.79
CA SER A 101 2.58 -3.23 3.95
C SER A 101 4.08 -3.43 3.66
N ALA A 102 4.44 -4.51 2.95
CA ALA A 102 5.81 -4.78 2.55
C ALA A 102 6.35 -3.71 1.58
N LYS A 103 5.55 -3.30 0.59
CA LYS A 103 5.90 -2.23 -0.35
C LYS A 103 6.08 -0.89 0.34
N ILE A 104 5.24 -0.57 1.32
CA ILE A 104 5.40 0.64 2.14
C ILE A 104 6.75 0.58 2.88
N ILE A 105 7.08 -0.54 3.51
CA ILE A 105 8.35 -0.70 4.25
C ILE A 105 9.55 -0.58 3.31
N GLU A 106 9.50 -1.23 2.13
CA GLU A 106 10.54 -1.13 1.12
C GLU A 106 10.77 0.33 0.72
N ARG A 107 9.70 1.05 0.37
CA ARG A 107 9.78 2.46 -0.04
C ARG A 107 10.21 3.38 1.13
N GLN A 108 9.77 3.11 2.37
CA GLN A 108 10.25 3.83 3.55
C GLN A 108 11.74 3.60 3.83
N GLY A 109 12.22 2.37 3.66
CA GLY A 109 13.65 2.02 3.76
C GLY A 109 14.48 2.73 2.68
N VAL A 110 13.95 2.84 1.47
CA VAL A 110 14.54 3.61 0.37
C VAL A 110 14.62 5.11 0.71
N VAL A 111 13.55 5.70 1.25
CA VAL A 111 13.52 7.12 1.69
C VAL A 111 14.51 7.36 2.84
N LYS A 112 14.56 6.47 3.84
CA LYS A 112 15.48 6.58 4.98
C LYS A 112 16.95 6.39 4.60
N SER A 113 17.23 5.57 3.60
CA SER A 113 18.60 5.35 3.10
C SER A 113 19.08 6.44 2.14
N GLY A 114 18.29 7.51 1.92
CA GLY A 114 18.64 8.60 0.99
C GLY A 114 18.77 8.14 -0.46
N ARG A 115 18.34 6.92 -0.76
CA ARG A 115 18.58 6.24 -2.03
C ARG A 115 17.35 6.35 -2.91
N SER A 116 16.79 7.55 -3.03
CA SER A 116 15.75 7.85 -4.01
C SER A 116 16.22 7.29 -5.36
N ARG A 117 15.53 6.29 -5.91
CA ARG A 117 15.82 5.79 -7.28
C ARG A 117 15.31 6.77 -8.34
N GLU A 118 14.58 7.80 -7.94
CA GLU A 118 14.01 8.84 -8.78
C GLU A 118 15.03 9.85 -9.35
N PRO A 119 16.08 10.33 -8.64
CA PRO A 119 17.16 11.08 -9.27
C PRO A 119 17.91 10.24 -10.31
N ALA A 120 18.17 8.94 -10.09
CA ALA A 120 18.97 8.17 -11.05
C ALA A 120 18.24 7.90 -12.39
N ARG A 121 16.92 7.68 -12.36
CA ARG A 121 16.14 7.44 -13.59
C ARG A 121 15.89 8.74 -14.35
N LEU A 122 15.57 9.84 -13.66
CA LEU A 122 15.41 11.15 -14.29
C LEU A 122 16.74 11.69 -14.82
N GLN A 123 17.84 11.47 -14.09
CA GLN A 123 19.17 11.88 -14.52
C GLN A 123 19.71 11.02 -15.66
N ALA A 124 19.38 9.71 -15.70
CA ALA A 124 19.67 8.87 -16.86
C ALA A 124 18.86 9.28 -18.11
N LEU A 125 17.61 9.73 -17.92
CA LEU A 125 16.78 10.26 -19.01
C LEU A 125 17.34 11.62 -19.50
N ASP A 126 17.67 12.55 -18.61
CA ASP A 126 18.30 13.82 -18.96
C ASP A 126 19.65 13.61 -19.66
N ASP A 127 20.50 12.72 -19.15
CA ASP A 127 21.80 12.39 -19.78
C ASP A 127 21.64 11.79 -21.18
N SER A 128 20.61 10.97 -21.39
CA SER A 128 20.31 10.41 -22.71
C SER A 128 19.80 11.46 -23.70
N VAL A 129 18.96 12.40 -23.23
CA VAL A 129 18.45 13.53 -24.02
C VAL A 129 19.59 14.50 -24.38
N VAL A 130 20.44 14.84 -23.41
CA VAL A 130 21.62 15.70 -23.63
C VAL A 130 22.59 15.07 -24.63
N ARG A 131 22.81 13.75 -24.55
CA ARG A 131 23.64 13.01 -25.53
C ARG A 131 23.02 12.99 -26.93
N GLN A 132 21.70 12.89 -27.04
CA GLN A 132 20.99 12.92 -28.31
C GLN A 132 21.07 14.31 -28.96
N VAL A 133 20.85 15.38 -28.18
CA VAL A 133 20.95 16.78 -28.65
C VAL A 133 22.37 17.14 -29.11
N ARG A 134 23.41 16.68 -28.39
CA ARG A 134 24.81 16.87 -28.81
C ARG A 134 25.17 16.14 -30.10
N ARG A 135 24.51 15.01 -30.40
CA ARG A 135 24.74 14.26 -31.64
C ARG A 135 24.00 14.83 -32.85
N SER A 136 22.90 15.55 -32.64
CA SER A 136 22.11 16.17 -33.73
C SER A 136 22.55 17.60 -34.09
N GLY A 137 23.48 18.19 -33.34
CA GLY A 137 24.00 19.54 -33.54
C GLY A 137 25.40 19.63 -34.14
N GLN A 138 25.94 18.52 -34.68
CA GLN A 138 27.15 18.47 -35.50
C GLN A 138 26.80 18.05 -36.93
#